data_AF-A0A8I0J313-F1
#
_entry.id   AF-A0A8I0J313-F1
#
_cell.length_a   1.000
_cell.length_b   1.000
_cell.length_c   1.000
_cell.angle_alpha   90.00
_cell.angle_beta   90.00
_cell.angle_gamma   90.00
#
_symmetry.space_group_name_H-M   'P 1'
#
loop_
_entity.id
_entity.type
_entity.pdbx_description
1 polymer ?
#
loop_
_entity_poly.entity_id
_entity_poly.type
_entity_poly.pdbx_seq_one_letter_code
_entity_poly.pdbx_strand_id
1 'polypeptide(L)'
;MSDDTSISSVEKPAAYRVLARKYRPKDFSDLMVGQEPMVRTLTNAFETGRIAQAYMLTGVRGVGKTTTARILARALNYKTAETDRPTIDLRVPGEHCQAIMDGRHVDVIEMDAASHTGIDDIREIIEQVRYRPVSARYKVYIIDEVHMLSTQAFNGLLKTLEEPPEHVKFIFATTEIRKVPITVLSRCQRFDLRRISASDLVGLFSTILGKEGVSFDPEALAMVARAAEGSARDGLSLLDQAIAHGGGAVEVETVRSMLGLADRARIVDLFDHVVKGDVAAALQEFTAQYEAGANPTVVLTDLADFTHLVTRMKYVPEAVNDQSLSEIERTRGAVFAESVAVTALSRIWQMLLKGIPEAESSSRPAGAAEMVLIRLAHAAHLPAPEEAARRVLELSGGEGGGARSGPVGGNGGGAQASASGSISAQATQAMPVQRPTSNGATMLRAVPDAAPQPVTVGRIEERPAVAPAAKPQPSVPVNSIADIAELCAKNRDIKLKTLVRGFLRLVHIEAGRLDVNVSDDAPKTLLGEVAVKLKEWTGIHWIVSYSRERGEPTLIEAEQRAQEQRVNDARQDPDVAAILARFPGAKITDVRIRAVEEEAESVAPATAESADGDIVPGDDIE
;
A
#
# COMPACT_ATOMS: atom_id res chain seq x y z
N MET A 1 21.74 -63.75 30.15
CA MET A 1 21.88 -62.31 30.45
C MET A 1 21.76 -61.61 29.12
N SER A 2 20.92 -60.58 29.04
CA SER A 2 20.44 -60.02 27.77
C SER A 2 20.58 -58.51 27.82
N ASP A 3 21.59 -57.96 27.16
CA ASP A 3 21.75 -56.52 27.01
C ASP A 3 21.08 -56.07 25.72
N ASP A 4 19.75 -55.94 25.78
CA ASP A 4 18.92 -55.35 24.72
C ASP A 4 19.01 -53.82 24.79
N THR A 5 20.09 -53.26 24.24
CA THR A 5 20.32 -51.81 24.21
C THR A 5 19.46 -51.17 23.13
N SER A 6 18.19 -50.93 23.46
CA SER A 6 17.22 -50.28 22.57
C SER A 6 17.70 -48.89 22.14
N ILE A 7 18.14 -48.75 20.88
CA ILE A 7 18.54 -47.46 20.30
C ILE A 7 17.28 -46.59 20.16
N SER A 8 17.12 -45.63 21.07
CA SER A 8 16.02 -44.67 21.03
C SER A 8 16.08 -43.86 19.74
N SER A 9 15.09 -44.01 18.87
CA SER A 9 14.98 -43.24 17.63
C SER A 9 14.74 -41.76 17.95
N VAL A 10 15.80 -40.96 17.92
CA VAL A 10 15.70 -39.50 18.04
C VAL A 10 14.87 -38.98 16.86
N GLU A 11 13.64 -38.56 17.12
CA GLU A 11 12.81 -37.92 16.10
C GLU A 11 13.53 -36.67 15.59
N LYS A 12 13.67 -36.55 14.27
CA LYS A 12 14.23 -35.34 13.67
C LYS A 12 13.31 -34.16 14.03
N PRO A 13 13.83 -33.04 14.54
CA PRO A 13 13.00 -31.89 14.88
C PRO A 13 12.22 -31.46 13.63
N ALA A 14 10.89 -31.51 13.71
CA ALA A 14 10.02 -31.17 12.60
C ALA A 14 10.25 -29.71 12.20
N ALA A 15 10.47 -29.46 10.90
CA ALA A 15 10.82 -28.13 10.41
C ALA A 15 9.79 -27.08 10.87
N TYR A 16 10.29 -26.00 11.49
CA TYR A 16 9.46 -24.99 12.14
C TYR A 16 8.37 -24.46 11.20
N ARG A 17 7.12 -24.53 11.65
CA ARG A 17 5.93 -24.20 10.86
C ARG A 17 5.08 -23.22 11.65
N VAL A 18 5.26 -21.94 11.32
CA VAL A 18 4.43 -20.77 11.65
C VAL A 18 2.99 -21.17 11.98
N LEU A 19 2.48 -20.75 13.14
CA LEU A 19 1.14 -21.10 13.66
C LEU A 19 0.04 -20.79 12.65
N ALA A 20 0.12 -19.66 11.96
CA ALA A 20 -0.81 -19.29 10.87
C ALA A 20 -0.87 -20.30 9.70
N ARG A 21 0.13 -21.19 9.56
CA ARG A 21 0.15 -22.33 8.62
C ARG A 21 -0.06 -23.68 9.31
N LYS A 22 0.27 -23.84 10.60
CA LYS A 22 0.04 -25.06 11.40
C LYS A 22 -1.44 -25.24 11.75
N TYR A 23 -2.07 -24.17 12.25
CA TYR A 23 -3.46 -24.11 12.71
C TYR A 23 -4.46 -23.55 11.69
N ARG A 24 -4.09 -23.54 10.40
CA ARG A 24 -5.07 -23.27 9.33
C ARG A 24 -6.24 -24.26 9.47
N PRO A 25 -7.50 -23.79 9.60
CA PRO A 25 -8.68 -24.66 9.66
C PRO A 25 -8.68 -25.70 8.53
N LYS A 26 -9.26 -26.88 8.80
CA LYS A 26 -9.39 -27.98 7.83
C LYS A 26 -10.83 -28.21 7.39
N ASP A 27 -11.78 -27.88 8.25
CA ASP A 27 -13.23 -28.15 8.12
C ASP A 27 -14.03 -26.92 8.57
N PHE A 28 -15.36 -27.05 8.58
CA PHE A 28 -16.29 -26.01 9.02
C PHE A 28 -16.62 -26.10 10.54
N SER A 29 -15.71 -26.65 11.35
CA SER A 29 -15.89 -26.71 12.83
C SER A 29 -15.54 -25.38 13.51
N ASP A 30 -15.53 -25.38 14.85
CA ASP A 30 -15.30 -24.25 15.75
C ASP A 30 -14.06 -23.39 15.45
N LEU A 31 -13.12 -23.86 14.62
CA LEU A 31 -11.99 -23.08 14.12
C LEU A 31 -12.37 -22.04 13.03
N MET A 32 -13.60 -22.06 12.50
CA MET A 32 -14.18 -21.01 11.64
C MET A 32 -14.97 -19.95 12.44
N VAL A 33 -14.35 -19.40 13.47
CA VAL A 33 -15.00 -18.48 14.42
C VAL A 33 -15.66 -17.28 13.73
N GLY A 34 -16.91 -16.98 14.08
CA GLY A 34 -17.67 -15.81 13.60
C GLY A 34 -18.36 -15.98 12.24
N GLN A 35 -18.32 -17.17 11.62
CA GLN A 35 -18.82 -17.42 10.26
C GLN A 35 -20.00 -18.42 10.21
N GLU A 36 -20.68 -18.64 11.33
CA GLU A 36 -21.78 -19.59 11.52
C GLU A 36 -22.93 -19.43 10.48
N PRO A 37 -23.33 -18.20 10.07
CA PRO A 37 -24.37 -18.03 9.05
C PRO A 37 -23.98 -18.58 7.67
N MET A 38 -22.70 -18.50 7.31
CA MET A 38 -22.17 -19.09 6.08
C MET A 38 -22.21 -20.62 6.15
N VAL A 39 -21.72 -21.20 7.26
CA VAL A 39 -21.73 -22.67 7.48
C VAL A 39 -23.16 -23.21 7.41
N ARG A 40 -24.12 -22.57 8.10
CA ARG A 40 -25.55 -22.96 8.05
C ARG A 40 -26.14 -22.86 6.64
N THR A 41 -25.75 -21.85 5.86
CA THR A 41 -26.22 -21.71 4.47
C THR A 41 -25.65 -22.80 3.56
N LEU A 42 -24.37 -23.15 3.72
CA LEU A 42 -23.72 -24.25 3.00
C LEU A 42 -24.29 -25.62 3.40
N THR A 43 -24.60 -25.83 4.69
CA THR A 43 -25.30 -27.02 5.21
C THR A 43 -26.57 -27.28 4.40
N ASN A 44 -27.49 -26.32 4.43
CA ASN A 44 -28.78 -26.42 3.75
C ASN A 44 -28.62 -26.57 2.23
N ALA A 45 -27.62 -25.92 1.62
CA ALA A 45 -27.36 -26.00 0.18
C ALA A 45 -26.89 -27.41 -0.24
N PHE A 46 -26.01 -28.05 0.53
CA PHE A 46 -25.56 -29.41 0.25
C PHE A 46 -26.64 -30.47 0.55
N GLU A 47 -27.39 -30.32 1.64
CA GLU A 47 -28.50 -31.21 1.97
C GLU A 47 -29.64 -31.18 0.93
N THR A 48 -29.94 -29.99 0.37
CA THR A 48 -30.96 -29.83 -0.67
C THR A 48 -30.44 -30.01 -2.10
N GLY A 49 -29.15 -30.32 -2.28
CA GLY A 49 -28.50 -30.44 -3.59
C GLY A 49 -28.39 -29.14 -4.39
N ARG A 50 -28.71 -27.98 -3.80
CA ARG A 50 -28.73 -26.65 -4.44
C ARG A 50 -27.34 -26.02 -4.49
N ILE A 51 -26.41 -26.70 -5.15
CA ILE A 51 -25.00 -26.32 -5.23
C ILE A 51 -24.80 -25.29 -6.35
N ALA A 52 -24.53 -24.03 -5.97
CA ALA A 52 -24.27 -22.93 -6.90
C ALA A 52 -23.12 -23.25 -7.89
N GLN A 53 -23.10 -22.58 -9.04
CA GLN A 53 -22.01 -22.71 -10.03
C GLN A 53 -20.77 -21.87 -9.69
N ALA A 54 -20.97 -20.73 -9.02
CA ALA A 54 -19.92 -19.83 -8.60
C ALA A 54 -20.18 -19.30 -7.19
N TYR A 55 -19.11 -19.14 -6.41
CA TYR A 55 -19.11 -18.60 -5.05
C TYR A 55 -18.23 -17.35 -4.99
N MET A 56 -18.61 -16.36 -4.18
CA MET A 56 -17.85 -15.12 -3.98
C MET A 56 -17.61 -14.88 -2.50
N LEU A 57 -16.39 -15.11 -2.04
CA LEU A 57 -15.94 -14.92 -0.66
C LEU A 57 -15.34 -13.51 -0.53
N THR A 58 -16.06 -12.60 0.12
CA THR A 58 -15.57 -11.23 0.38
C THR A 58 -15.30 -11.03 1.86
N GLY A 59 -14.27 -10.26 2.20
CA GLY A 59 -13.89 -9.98 3.58
C GLY A 59 -12.51 -9.35 3.66
N VAL A 60 -12.14 -8.78 4.81
CA VAL A 60 -10.84 -8.11 4.96
C VAL A 60 -9.66 -9.10 4.82
N ARG A 61 -8.43 -8.59 4.85
CA ARG A 61 -7.24 -9.43 4.80
C ARG A 61 -7.22 -10.42 5.97
N GLY A 62 -6.75 -11.65 5.72
CA GLY A 62 -6.44 -12.63 6.76
C GLY A 62 -7.61 -13.27 7.53
N VAL A 63 -8.88 -12.90 7.29
CA VAL A 63 -10.08 -13.58 7.88
C VAL A 63 -10.34 -15.00 7.36
N GLY A 64 -9.46 -15.54 6.51
CA GLY A 64 -9.50 -16.94 6.08
C GLY A 64 -10.14 -17.22 4.71
N LYS A 65 -10.44 -16.22 3.87
CA LYS A 65 -11.09 -16.39 2.54
C LYS A 65 -10.55 -17.60 1.74
N THR A 66 -9.25 -17.65 1.47
CA THR A 66 -8.58 -18.73 0.73
C THR A 66 -8.68 -20.09 1.43
N THR A 67 -8.65 -20.10 2.77
CA THR A 67 -8.85 -21.32 3.56
C THR A 67 -10.28 -21.84 3.38
N THR A 68 -11.28 -20.97 3.51
CA THR A 68 -12.69 -21.30 3.26
C THR A 68 -12.90 -21.77 1.82
N ALA A 69 -12.21 -21.20 0.83
CA ALA A 69 -12.25 -21.66 -0.56
C ALA A 69 -11.73 -23.11 -0.71
N ARG A 70 -10.57 -23.44 -0.14
CA ARG A 70 -10.04 -24.82 -0.14
C ARG A 70 -10.96 -25.80 0.59
N ILE A 71 -11.56 -25.40 1.70
CA ILE A 71 -12.48 -26.25 2.48
C ILE A 71 -13.80 -26.45 1.74
N LEU A 72 -14.30 -25.43 1.02
CA LEU A 72 -15.46 -25.55 0.14
C LEU A 72 -15.16 -26.46 -1.07
N ALA A 73 -13.98 -26.35 -1.69
CA ALA A 73 -13.53 -27.28 -2.72
C ALA A 73 -13.42 -28.72 -2.19
N ARG A 74 -12.93 -28.90 -0.95
CA ARG A 74 -12.88 -30.18 -0.24
C ARG A 74 -14.26 -30.76 0.06
N ALA A 75 -15.23 -29.90 0.40
CA ALA A 75 -16.62 -30.26 0.62
C ALA A 75 -17.34 -30.70 -0.67
N LEU A 76 -17.09 -30.01 -1.78
CA LEU A 76 -17.59 -30.34 -3.12
C LEU A 76 -17.05 -31.70 -3.62
N ASN A 77 -15.78 -31.98 -3.35
CA ASN A 77 -15.05 -33.16 -3.80
C ASN A 77 -14.82 -34.20 -2.69
N TYR A 78 -15.70 -34.26 -1.70
CA TYR A 78 -15.56 -35.22 -0.61
C TYR A 78 -15.94 -36.63 -1.03
N LYS A 79 -14.99 -37.56 -0.86
CA LYS A 79 -15.08 -38.96 -1.27
C LYS A 79 -14.38 -39.85 -0.26
N THR A 80 -15.07 -40.91 0.15
CA THR A 80 -14.64 -41.97 1.08
C THR A 80 -15.23 -43.30 0.59
N ALA A 81 -14.89 -44.43 1.23
CA ALA A 81 -15.48 -45.73 0.88
C ALA A 81 -17.01 -45.80 1.11
N GLU A 82 -17.56 -45.00 2.03
CA GLU A 82 -18.98 -45.02 2.41
C GLU A 82 -19.76 -43.82 1.87
N THR A 83 -19.09 -42.68 1.63
CA THR A 83 -19.70 -41.40 1.23
C THR A 83 -18.97 -40.81 0.03
N ASP A 84 -19.63 -40.79 -1.12
CA ASP A 84 -19.29 -40.01 -2.31
C ASP A 84 -20.45 -39.06 -2.65
N ARG A 85 -20.51 -37.95 -1.91
CA ARG A 85 -21.43 -36.83 -2.15
C ARG A 85 -20.89 -35.57 -1.49
N PRO A 86 -21.22 -34.36 -2.01
CA PRO A 86 -20.88 -33.11 -1.35
C PRO A 86 -21.44 -33.03 0.08
N THR A 87 -20.61 -32.63 1.04
CA THR A 87 -20.96 -32.60 2.46
C THR A 87 -20.12 -31.60 3.25
N ILE A 88 -20.68 -31.04 4.33
CA ILE A 88 -19.93 -30.27 5.33
C ILE A 88 -19.24 -31.15 6.37
N ASP A 89 -19.70 -32.41 6.51
CA ASP A 89 -19.15 -33.35 7.49
C ASP A 89 -17.89 -34.00 6.92
N LEU A 90 -16.76 -33.43 7.34
CA LEU A 90 -15.43 -33.74 6.83
C LEU A 90 -14.50 -34.22 7.96
N ARG A 91 -15.09 -34.86 8.98
CA ARG A 91 -14.39 -35.38 10.19
C ARG A 91 -13.42 -36.51 9.85
N VAL A 92 -13.73 -37.31 8.84
CA VAL A 92 -12.86 -38.39 8.32
C VAL A 92 -12.03 -37.84 7.14
N PRO A 93 -10.73 -38.17 7.02
CA PRO A 93 -9.96 -37.78 5.85
C PRO A 93 -10.40 -38.59 4.61
N GLY A 94 -11.05 -37.93 3.66
CA GLY A 94 -11.37 -38.50 2.34
C GLY A 94 -10.19 -38.49 1.36
N GLU A 95 -10.32 -39.25 0.27
CA GLU A 95 -9.27 -39.52 -0.73
C GLU A 95 -8.58 -38.24 -1.25
N HIS A 96 -9.36 -37.26 -1.70
CA HIS A 96 -8.85 -36.00 -2.26
C HIS A 96 -8.45 -34.97 -1.18
N CYS A 97 -8.79 -35.20 0.09
CA CYS A 97 -8.80 -34.16 1.12
C CYS A 97 -7.42 -33.55 1.41
N GLN A 98 -6.37 -34.38 1.50
CA GLN A 98 -5.03 -33.88 1.82
C GLN A 98 -4.43 -33.08 0.65
N ALA A 99 -4.59 -33.57 -0.58
CA ALA A 99 -4.09 -32.89 -1.77
C ALA A 99 -4.77 -31.53 -2.02
N ILE A 100 -6.08 -31.42 -1.74
CA ILE A 100 -6.81 -30.14 -1.83
C ILE A 100 -6.31 -29.16 -0.77
N MET A 101 -6.16 -29.58 0.49
CA MET A 101 -5.68 -28.69 1.56
C MET A 101 -4.25 -28.19 1.31
N ASP A 102 -3.37 -29.04 0.76
CA ASP A 102 -2.01 -28.66 0.38
C ASP A 102 -1.91 -27.82 -0.90
N GLY A 103 -2.97 -27.73 -1.71
CA GLY A 103 -2.98 -27.01 -2.98
C GLY A 103 -2.26 -27.76 -4.12
N ARG A 104 -2.36 -29.10 -4.14
CA ARG A 104 -1.66 -29.99 -5.08
C ARG A 104 -2.60 -30.98 -5.80
N HIS A 105 -3.88 -30.64 -5.92
CA HIS A 105 -4.90 -31.51 -6.48
C HIS A 105 -5.21 -31.19 -7.95
N VAL A 106 -5.13 -32.16 -8.85
CA VAL A 106 -5.28 -31.94 -10.31
C VAL A 106 -6.60 -31.30 -10.72
N ASP A 107 -7.69 -31.63 -10.03
CA ASP A 107 -9.03 -31.07 -10.28
C ASP A 107 -9.39 -29.85 -9.40
N VAL A 108 -8.45 -29.34 -8.59
CA VAL A 108 -8.67 -28.10 -7.79
C VAL A 108 -7.52 -27.13 -8.05
N ILE A 109 -7.75 -26.23 -8.99
CA ILE A 109 -6.77 -25.27 -9.50
C ILE A 109 -6.91 -23.99 -8.70
N GLU A 110 -5.83 -23.58 -8.01
CA GLU A 110 -5.77 -22.32 -7.25
C GLU A 110 -4.86 -21.33 -7.98
N MET A 111 -5.42 -20.18 -8.36
CA MET A 111 -4.72 -19.09 -9.04
C MET A 111 -4.82 -17.81 -8.20
N ASP A 112 -3.69 -17.14 -8.00
CA ASP A 112 -3.64 -15.80 -7.44
C ASP A 112 -3.78 -14.76 -8.57
N ALA A 113 -4.87 -14.00 -8.57
CA ALA A 113 -5.10 -12.96 -9.57
C ALA A 113 -4.18 -11.74 -9.44
N ALA A 114 -3.48 -11.57 -8.31
CA ALA A 114 -2.44 -10.53 -8.19
C ALA A 114 -1.17 -10.90 -8.99
N SER A 115 -0.87 -12.19 -9.11
CA SER A 115 0.22 -12.73 -9.94
C SER A 115 -0.22 -12.95 -11.40
N HIS A 116 -1.46 -13.41 -11.61
CA HIS A 116 -2.04 -13.74 -12.93
C HIS A 116 -3.21 -12.79 -13.26
N THR A 117 -2.88 -11.57 -13.70
CA THR A 117 -3.84 -10.49 -14.01
C THR A 117 -4.37 -10.51 -15.46
N GLY A 118 -3.75 -11.33 -16.32
CA GLY A 118 -3.88 -11.31 -17.77
C GLY A 118 -5.19 -11.90 -18.29
N ILE A 119 -5.52 -11.57 -19.54
CA ILE A 119 -6.60 -12.24 -20.27
C ILE A 119 -6.17 -13.65 -20.73
N ASP A 120 -4.88 -13.88 -20.96
CA ASP A 120 -4.38 -15.15 -21.49
C ASP A 120 -4.38 -16.28 -20.45
N ASP A 121 -4.04 -15.99 -19.19
CA ASP A 121 -4.24 -16.93 -18.06
C ASP A 121 -5.71 -17.39 -17.96
N ILE A 122 -6.63 -16.44 -18.12
CA ILE A 122 -8.07 -16.70 -18.13
C ILE A 122 -8.53 -17.45 -19.39
N ARG A 123 -7.94 -17.20 -20.57
CA ARG A 123 -8.22 -17.97 -21.79
C ARG A 123 -7.86 -19.44 -21.60
N GLU A 124 -6.68 -19.73 -21.04
CA GLU A 124 -6.26 -21.10 -20.75
C GLU A 124 -7.25 -21.79 -19.80
N ILE A 125 -7.67 -21.10 -18.72
CA ILE A 125 -8.72 -21.60 -17.81
C ILE A 125 -10.02 -21.91 -18.57
N ILE A 126 -10.50 -21.02 -19.45
CA ILE A 126 -11.75 -21.19 -20.22
C ILE A 126 -11.67 -22.36 -21.21
N GLU A 127 -10.49 -22.65 -21.75
CA GLU A 127 -10.27 -23.85 -22.57
C GLU A 127 -10.24 -25.12 -21.71
N GLN A 128 -9.49 -25.10 -20.60
CA GLN A 128 -9.39 -26.21 -19.65
C GLN A 128 -10.73 -26.56 -18.96
N VAL A 129 -11.64 -25.59 -18.81
CA VAL A 129 -12.99 -25.76 -18.21
C VAL A 129 -13.87 -26.75 -18.98
N ARG A 130 -13.66 -26.89 -20.30
CA ARG A 130 -14.48 -27.75 -21.16
C ARG A 130 -14.28 -29.24 -20.89
N TYR A 131 -13.13 -29.60 -20.34
CA TYR A 131 -12.78 -30.99 -20.02
C TYR A 131 -13.35 -31.39 -18.66
N ARG A 132 -13.81 -32.64 -18.56
CA ARG A 132 -14.27 -33.24 -17.30
C ARG A 132 -13.12 -33.40 -16.29
N PRO A 133 -13.42 -33.55 -14.99
CA PRO A 133 -12.40 -33.84 -13.99
C PRO A 133 -11.74 -35.21 -14.26
N VAL A 134 -10.50 -35.36 -13.80
CA VAL A 134 -9.70 -36.58 -13.94
C VAL A 134 -9.99 -37.58 -12.82
N SER A 135 -10.17 -37.08 -11.59
CA SER A 135 -10.22 -37.91 -10.37
C SER A 135 -11.37 -37.57 -9.41
N ALA A 136 -11.74 -36.29 -9.31
CA ALA A 136 -12.76 -35.80 -8.40
C ALA A 136 -14.14 -35.59 -9.06
N ARG A 137 -15.15 -35.25 -8.26
CA ARG A 137 -16.54 -35.04 -8.70
C ARG A 137 -16.74 -33.75 -9.49
N TYR A 138 -16.07 -32.67 -9.09
CA TYR A 138 -16.09 -31.35 -9.72
C TYR A 138 -14.67 -30.85 -9.97
N LYS A 139 -14.48 -30.14 -11.09
CA LYS A 139 -13.28 -29.35 -11.37
C LYS A 139 -13.48 -27.96 -10.77
N VAL A 140 -12.72 -27.62 -9.73
CA VAL A 140 -12.91 -26.41 -8.95
C VAL A 140 -11.80 -25.41 -9.27
N TYR A 141 -12.18 -24.19 -9.65
CA TYR A 141 -11.26 -23.08 -9.88
C TYR A 141 -11.37 -22.10 -8.72
N ILE A 142 -10.32 -22.03 -7.89
CA ILE A 142 -10.16 -21.04 -6.83
C ILE A 142 -9.37 -19.87 -7.41
N ILE A 143 -9.94 -18.67 -7.40
CA ILE A 143 -9.29 -17.45 -7.88
C ILE A 143 -9.25 -16.45 -6.72
N ASP A 144 -8.08 -16.31 -6.10
CA ASP A 144 -7.87 -15.40 -4.96
C ASP A 144 -7.53 -13.98 -5.42
N GLU A 145 -7.87 -13.01 -4.57
CA GLU A 145 -7.85 -11.56 -4.82
C GLU A 145 -8.32 -11.14 -6.23
N VAL A 146 -9.42 -11.73 -6.71
CA VAL A 146 -9.97 -11.59 -8.07
C VAL A 146 -10.16 -10.14 -8.54
N HIS A 147 -10.25 -9.18 -7.62
CA HIS A 147 -10.31 -7.74 -7.95
C HIS A 147 -9.07 -7.20 -8.67
N MET A 148 -7.97 -7.97 -8.70
CA MET A 148 -6.75 -7.67 -9.45
C MET A 148 -6.82 -8.08 -10.93
N LEU A 149 -7.80 -8.89 -11.34
CA LEU A 149 -8.00 -9.24 -12.75
C LEU A 149 -8.30 -8.00 -13.61
N SER A 150 -7.74 -7.97 -14.81
CA SER A 150 -8.09 -6.96 -15.81
C SER A 150 -9.57 -7.00 -16.20
N THR A 151 -10.13 -5.88 -16.64
CA THR A 151 -11.52 -5.80 -17.12
C THR A 151 -11.76 -6.71 -18.34
N GLN A 152 -10.72 -6.94 -19.15
CA GLN A 152 -10.77 -7.88 -20.27
C GLN A 152 -10.85 -9.34 -19.79
N ALA A 153 -10.06 -9.72 -18.78
CA ALA A 153 -10.11 -11.04 -18.13
C ALA A 153 -11.50 -11.31 -17.51
N PHE A 154 -12.07 -10.34 -16.79
CA PHE A 154 -13.44 -10.44 -16.29
C PHE A 154 -14.48 -10.68 -17.40
N ASN A 155 -14.40 -9.93 -18.50
CA ASN A 155 -15.33 -10.10 -19.63
C ASN A 155 -15.18 -11.47 -20.32
N GLY A 156 -13.97 -12.05 -20.35
CA GLY A 156 -13.74 -13.41 -20.82
C GLY A 156 -14.49 -14.46 -19.98
N LEU A 157 -14.46 -14.31 -18.64
CA LEU A 157 -15.15 -15.23 -17.72
C LEU A 157 -16.68 -15.16 -17.80
N LEU A 158 -17.28 -14.04 -18.23
CA LEU A 158 -18.75 -13.84 -18.15
C LEU A 158 -19.54 -14.95 -18.86
N LYS A 159 -19.16 -15.34 -20.08
CA LYS A 159 -19.85 -16.41 -20.81
C LYS A 159 -19.76 -17.75 -20.07
N THR A 160 -18.61 -18.04 -19.47
CA THR A 160 -18.35 -19.26 -18.71
C THR A 160 -19.05 -19.26 -17.34
N LEU A 161 -19.38 -18.09 -16.79
CA LEU A 161 -20.19 -17.93 -15.57
C LEU A 161 -21.69 -17.90 -15.84
N GLU A 162 -22.12 -17.56 -17.06
CA GLU A 162 -23.49 -17.66 -17.55
C GLU A 162 -23.88 -19.12 -17.84
N GLU A 163 -23.07 -19.82 -18.63
CA GLU A 163 -23.31 -21.20 -19.07
C GLU A 163 -22.16 -22.15 -18.65
N PRO A 164 -21.88 -22.32 -17.33
CA PRO A 164 -20.83 -23.22 -16.86
C PRO A 164 -21.22 -24.70 -17.07
N PRO A 165 -20.28 -25.58 -17.47
CA PRO A 165 -20.50 -27.02 -17.46
C PRO A 165 -20.84 -27.52 -16.05
N GLU A 166 -21.76 -28.48 -15.92
CA GLU A 166 -22.25 -29.00 -14.62
C GLU A 166 -21.13 -29.51 -13.70
N HIS A 167 -20.04 -30.02 -14.28
CA HIS A 167 -18.87 -30.54 -13.58
C HIS A 167 -17.89 -29.45 -13.12
N VAL A 168 -18.13 -28.16 -13.37
CA VAL A 168 -17.24 -27.05 -13.02
C VAL A 168 -17.83 -26.18 -11.92
N LYS A 169 -16.97 -25.73 -11.00
CA LYS A 169 -17.32 -24.81 -9.91
C LYS A 169 -16.27 -23.71 -9.76
N PHE A 170 -16.70 -22.46 -9.67
CA PHE A 170 -15.81 -21.32 -9.40
C PHE A 170 -15.91 -20.88 -7.94
N ILE A 171 -14.77 -20.54 -7.33
CA ILE A 171 -14.71 -19.93 -6.00
C ILE A 171 -13.79 -18.71 -6.09
N PHE A 172 -14.39 -17.54 -6.10
CA PHE A 172 -13.69 -16.27 -6.09
C PHE A 172 -13.46 -15.81 -4.65
N ALA A 173 -12.30 -15.21 -4.38
CA ALA A 173 -12.04 -14.51 -3.13
C ALA A 173 -11.55 -13.07 -3.39
N THR A 174 -11.92 -12.12 -2.51
CA THR A 174 -11.52 -10.71 -2.65
C THR A 174 -11.54 -9.91 -1.34
N THR A 175 -10.62 -8.96 -1.15
CA THR A 175 -10.75 -7.84 -0.20
C THR A 175 -11.68 -6.75 -0.71
N GLU A 176 -11.66 -6.45 -2.01
CA GLU A 176 -12.29 -5.27 -2.61
C GLU A 176 -13.45 -5.64 -3.54
N ILE A 177 -14.57 -6.08 -2.97
CA ILE A 177 -15.78 -6.42 -3.75
C ILE A 177 -16.32 -5.26 -4.62
N ARG A 178 -16.01 -4.00 -4.28
CA ARG A 178 -16.42 -2.82 -5.08
C ARG A 178 -15.69 -2.71 -6.43
N LYS A 179 -14.53 -3.35 -6.59
CA LYS A 179 -13.78 -3.41 -7.87
C LYS A 179 -14.29 -4.53 -8.78
N VAL A 180 -15.02 -5.52 -8.24
CA VAL A 180 -15.56 -6.65 -9.02
C VAL A 180 -16.82 -6.22 -9.78
N PRO A 181 -16.93 -6.47 -11.10
CA PRO A 181 -18.11 -6.10 -11.88
C PRO A 181 -19.41 -6.71 -11.34
N ILE A 182 -20.48 -5.91 -11.29
CA ILE A 182 -21.81 -6.34 -10.83
C ILE A 182 -22.33 -7.54 -11.64
N THR A 183 -21.95 -7.64 -12.91
CA THR A 183 -22.24 -8.78 -13.80
C THR A 183 -21.65 -10.11 -13.35
N VAL A 184 -20.53 -10.10 -12.60
CA VAL A 184 -19.96 -11.29 -11.97
C VAL A 184 -20.66 -11.54 -10.63
N LEU A 185 -20.87 -10.49 -9.84
CA LEU A 185 -21.50 -10.58 -8.52
C LEU A 185 -22.93 -11.12 -8.57
N SER A 186 -23.72 -10.78 -9.59
CA SER A 186 -25.08 -11.30 -9.77
C SER A 186 -25.16 -12.79 -10.13
N ARG A 187 -24.03 -13.42 -10.48
CA ARG A 187 -23.92 -14.83 -10.89
C ARG A 187 -23.22 -15.71 -9.85
N CYS A 188 -22.80 -15.13 -8.72
CA CYS A 188 -22.10 -15.82 -7.64
C CYS A 188 -22.96 -15.87 -6.37
N GLN A 189 -22.96 -17.01 -5.66
CA GLN A 189 -23.43 -17.05 -4.29
C GLN A 189 -22.41 -16.33 -3.39
N ARG A 190 -22.76 -15.12 -2.94
CA ARG A 190 -21.91 -14.25 -2.13
C ARG A 190 -21.95 -14.64 -0.65
N PHE A 191 -20.78 -14.70 -0.03
CA PHE A 191 -20.59 -14.85 1.41
C PHE A 191 -19.65 -13.76 1.94
N ASP A 192 -20.11 -13.05 2.97
CA ASP A 192 -19.38 -11.94 3.60
C ASP A 192 -18.71 -12.46 4.89
N LEU A 193 -17.41 -12.74 4.81
CA LEU A 193 -16.60 -13.14 5.95
C LEU A 193 -16.38 -11.91 6.84
N ARG A 194 -16.98 -11.92 8.03
CA ARG A 194 -16.92 -10.82 9.00
C ARG A 194 -15.54 -10.78 9.67
N ARG A 195 -15.10 -9.59 10.12
CA ARG A 195 -13.99 -9.48 11.08
C ARG A 195 -14.36 -10.29 12.33
N ILE A 196 -13.41 -11.05 12.87
CA ILE A 196 -13.57 -11.85 14.09
C ILE A 196 -13.52 -10.89 15.29
N SER A 197 -14.29 -11.13 16.37
CA SER A 197 -14.24 -10.24 17.53
C SER A 197 -12.95 -10.42 18.34
N ALA A 198 -12.58 -9.42 19.15
CA ALA A 198 -11.38 -9.51 19.99
C ALA A 198 -11.49 -10.67 21.01
N SER A 199 -12.66 -10.89 21.60
CA SER A 199 -12.93 -12.03 22.50
C SER A 199 -12.82 -13.39 21.80
N ASP A 200 -13.31 -13.48 20.56
CA ASP A 200 -13.20 -14.70 19.74
C ASP A 200 -11.73 -15.01 19.40
N LEU A 201 -10.94 -13.99 19.05
CA LEU A 201 -9.50 -14.14 18.81
C LEU A 201 -8.75 -14.55 20.09
N VAL A 202 -9.04 -13.97 21.25
CA VAL A 202 -8.43 -14.39 22.53
C VAL A 202 -8.76 -15.85 22.84
N GLY A 203 -10.00 -16.30 22.61
CA GLY A 203 -10.38 -17.71 22.76
C GLY A 203 -9.64 -18.64 21.79
N LEU A 204 -9.52 -18.24 20.52
CA LEU A 204 -8.76 -18.98 19.50
C LEU A 204 -7.28 -19.09 19.86
N PHE A 205 -6.65 -18.00 20.28
CA PHE A 205 -5.22 -17.98 20.64
C PHE A 205 -4.95 -18.77 21.91
N SER A 206 -5.79 -18.64 22.95
CA SER A 206 -5.70 -19.46 24.17
C SER A 206 -5.76 -20.96 23.84
N THR A 207 -6.68 -21.34 22.94
CA THR A 207 -6.86 -22.72 22.47
C THR A 207 -5.67 -23.25 21.64
N ILE A 208 -4.88 -22.37 21.03
CA ILE A 208 -3.70 -22.72 20.24
C ILE A 208 -2.46 -22.81 21.12
N LEU A 209 -2.24 -21.85 22.02
CA LEU A 209 -1.11 -21.87 22.96
C LEU A 209 -1.19 -23.07 23.91
N GLY A 210 -2.39 -23.41 24.40
CA GLY A 210 -2.63 -24.63 25.17
C GLY A 210 -2.38 -25.94 24.42
N LYS A 211 -2.30 -25.92 23.08
CA LYS A 211 -1.90 -27.08 22.25
C LYS A 211 -0.41 -27.11 21.92
N GLU A 212 0.26 -25.95 21.94
CA GLU A 212 1.72 -25.86 21.83
C GLU A 212 2.44 -26.04 23.18
N GLY A 213 1.73 -25.91 24.30
CA GLY A 213 2.30 -25.98 25.66
C GLY A 213 2.93 -24.66 26.12
N VAL A 214 2.57 -23.53 25.50
CA VAL A 214 3.13 -22.20 25.78
C VAL A 214 2.39 -21.51 26.92
N SER A 215 3.13 -20.96 27.89
CA SER A 215 2.60 -20.10 28.96
C SER A 215 2.31 -18.68 28.46
N PHE A 216 1.21 -18.07 28.90
CA PHE A 216 0.78 -16.76 28.44
C PHE A 216 0.00 -15.95 29.48
N ASP A 217 0.12 -14.63 29.41
CA ASP A 217 -0.73 -13.69 30.15
C ASP A 217 -2.04 -13.39 29.39
N PRO A 218 -3.21 -13.37 30.07
CA PRO A 218 -4.47 -13.00 29.42
C PRO A 218 -4.48 -11.58 28.83
N GLU A 219 -3.80 -10.62 29.49
CA GLU A 219 -3.67 -9.24 28.99
C GLU A 219 -2.78 -9.18 27.73
N ALA A 220 -1.71 -9.98 27.67
CA ALA A 220 -0.86 -10.09 26.49
C ALA A 220 -1.64 -10.60 25.27
N LEU A 221 -2.50 -11.62 25.44
CA LEU A 221 -3.42 -12.07 24.38
C LEU A 221 -4.42 -10.98 23.98
N ALA A 222 -4.95 -10.22 24.93
CA ALA A 222 -5.87 -9.11 24.66
C ALA A 222 -5.21 -7.94 23.91
N MET A 223 -3.88 -7.78 24.01
CA MET A 223 -3.09 -6.87 23.17
C MET A 223 -2.88 -7.44 21.75
N VAL A 224 -2.46 -8.70 21.62
CA VAL A 224 -2.28 -9.36 20.30
C VAL A 224 -3.60 -9.43 19.51
N ALA A 225 -4.72 -9.77 20.15
CA ALA A 225 -6.04 -9.85 19.51
C ALA A 225 -6.57 -8.49 19.01
N ARG A 226 -6.11 -7.39 19.60
CA ARG A 226 -6.42 -6.01 19.19
C ARG A 226 -5.57 -5.59 18.00
N ALA A 227 -4.26 -5.80 18.08
CA ALA A 227 -3.32 -5.54 16.98
C ALA A 227 -3.62 -6.38 15.72
N ALA A 228 -4.32 -7.51 15.88
CA ALA A 228 -4.82 -8.33 14.77
C ALA A 228 -6.04 -7.74 14.04
N GLU A 229 -6.73 -6.72 14.58
CA GLU A 229 -8.00 -6.15 14.07
C GLU A 229 -9.09 -7.16 13.64
N GLY A 230 -9.16 -8.35 14.24
CA GLY A 230 -10.10 -9.40 13.80
C GLY A 230 -9.64 -10.23 12.58
N SER A 231 -8.36 -10.14 12.19
CA SER A 231 -7.68 -11.04 11.25
C SER A 231 -7.01 -12.20 11.99
N ALA A 232 -7.51 -13.42 11.83
CA ALA A 232 -6.90 -14.60 12.42
C ALA A 232 -5.49 -14.89 11.87
N ARG A 233 -5.24 -14.66 10.57
CA ARG A 233 -3.91 -14.89 9.97
C ARG A 233 -2.86 -13.97 10.57
N ASP A 234 -3.17 -12.68 10.64
CA ASP A 234 -2.19 -11.67 11.02
C ASP A 234 -1.97 -11.69 12.54
N GLY A 235 -3.03 -11.92 13.33
CA GLY A 235 -2.93 -12.17 14.77
C GLY A 235 -2.15 -13.43 15.16
N LEU A 236 -2.30 -14.54 14.42
CA LEU A 236 -1.44 -15.71 14.62
C LEU A 236 0.03 -15.43 14.24
N SER A 237 0.28 -14.54 13.28
CA SER A 237 1.64 -14.15 12.89
C SER A 237 2.29 -13.24 13.94
N LEU A 238 1.53 -12.37 14.59
CA LEU A 238 1.95 -11.62 15.78
C LEU A 238 2.19 -12.55 16.98
N LEU A 239 1.39 -13.60 17.12
CA LEU A 239 1.56 -14.59 18.18
C LEU A 239 2.84 -15.44 18.00
N ASP A 240 3.13 -15.89 16.77
CA ASP A 240 4.43 -16.50 16.42
C ASP A 240 5.61 -15.59 16.83
N GLN A 241 5.51 -14.28 16.58
CA GLN A 241 6.54 -13.30 16.93
C GLN A 241 6.68 -13.11 18.45
N ALA A 242 5.56 -13.06 19.18
CA ALA A 242 5.56 -12.92 20.64
C ALA A 242 6.25 -14.10 21.33
N ILE A 243 5.93 -15.34 20.89
CA ILE A 243 6.57 -16.57 21.40
C ILE A 243 8.08 -16.55 21.14
N ALA A 244 8.49 -16.10 19.94
CA ALA A 244 9.91 -16.01 19.58
C ALA A 244 10.66 -14.91 20.36
N HIS A 245 10.01 -13.79 20.68
CA HIS A 245 10.62 -12.71 21.46
C HIS A 245 10.67 -13.04 22.97
N GLY A 246 9.65 -13.71 23.50
CA GLY A 246 9.53 -14.12 24.91
C GLY A 246 10.17 -15.47 25.24
N GLY A 247 11.05 -15.99 24.38
CA GLY A 247 11.81 -17.23 24.65
C GLY A 247 10.96 -18.49 24.87
N GLY A 248 9.70 -18.51 24.39
CA GLY A 248 8.74 -19.59 24.64
C GLY A 248 7.57 -19.23 25.57
N ALA A 249 7.51 -17.99 26.09
CA ALA A 249 6.36 -17.45 26.83
C ALA A 249 5.76 -16.23 26.10
N VAL A 250 4.50 -15.89 26.42
CA VAL A 250 3.78 -14.71 25.89
C VAL A 250 3.39 -13.79 27.04
N GLU A 251 4.34 -12.98 27.49
CA GLU A 251 4.22 -12.09 28.66
C GLU A 251 3.81 -10.66 28.27
N VAL A 252 3.19 -9.93 29.21
CA VAL A 252 2.71 -8.54 29.02
C VAL A 252 3.80 -7.61 28.51
N GLU A 253 4.96 -7.55 29.16
CA GLU A 253 6.03 -6.60 28.78
C GLU A 253 6.68 -6.99 27.44
N THR A 254 6.86 -8.28 27.15
CA THR A 254 7.36 -8.78 25.87
C THR A 254 6.42 -8.42 24.71
N VAL A 255 5.11 -8.57 24.90
CA VAL A 255 4.12 -8.16 23.87
C VAL A 255 4.05 -6.63 23.77
N ARG A 256 4.21 -5.91 24.88
CA ARG A 256 4.23 -4.45 24.94
C ARG A 256 5.44 -3.85 24.23
N SER A 257 6.64 -4.44 24.33
CA SER A 257 7.81 -4.03 23.56
C SER A 257 7.66 -4.40 22.08
N MET A 258 7.27 -5.64 21.77
CA MET A 258 7.13 -6.14 20.39
C MET A 258 6.13 -5.33 19.55
N LEU A 259 5.02 -4.89 20.16
CA LEU A 259 3.97 -4.11 19.50
C LEU A 259 4.17 -2.58 19.61
N GLY A 260 5.28 -2.10 20.18
CA GLY A 260 5.51 -0.66 20.43
C GLY A 260 4.58 -0.03 21.47
N LEU A 261 3.78 -0.83 22.18
CA LEU A 261 2.79 -0.33 23.14
C LEU A 261 3.43 0.30 24.39
N ALA A 262 4.74 0.11 24.61
CA ALA A 262 5.51 0.83 25.61
C ALA A 262 5.49 2.35 25.36
N ASP A 263 5.47 2.78 24.10
CA ASP A 263 5.40 4.20 23.74
C ASP A 263 4.04 4.81 24.08
N ARG A 264 2.97 4.04 24.30
CA ARG A 264 1.64 4.59 24.60
C ARG A 264 1.61 5.44 25.85
N ALA A 265 2.36 5.11 26.90
CA ALA A 265 2.47 5.99 28.07
C ALA A 265 3.02 7.37 27.66
N ARG A 266 4.08 7.38 26.85
CA ARG A 266 4.70 8.58 26.28
C ARG A 266 3.81 9.32 25.30
N ILE A 267 2.93 8.64 24.55
CA ILE A 267 1.90 9.28 23.70
C ILE A 267 0.88 10.03 24.57
N VAL A 268 0.52 9.51 25.75
CA VAL A 268 -0.37 10.22 26.69
C VAL A 268 0.33 11.45 27.30
N ASP A 269 1.64 11.39 27.55
CA ASP A 269 2.45 12.56 27.96
C ASP A 269 2.60 13.59 26.82
N LEU A 270 2.90 13.15 25.60
CA LEU A 270 2.94 13.99 24.41
C LEU A 270 1.58 14.69 24.16
N PHE A 271 0.47 13.98 24.36
CA PHE A 271 -0.89 14.55 24.30
C PHE A 271 -1.11 15.62 25.37
N ASP A 272 -0.67 15.37 26.61
CA ASP A 272 -0.75 16.35 27.71
C ASP A 272 0.01 17.64 27.39
N HIS A 273 1.23 17.53 26.87
CA HIS A 273 2.03 18.68 26.41
C HIS A 273 1.38 19.42 25.23
N VAL A 274 0.82 18.70 24.24
CA VAL A 274 0.09 19.29 23.11
C VAL A 274 -1.18 20.00 23.55
N VAL A 275 -1.95 19.44 24.48
CA VAL A 275 -3.19 20.04 25.03
C VAL A 275 -2.89 21.28 25.88
N LYS A 276 -1.80 21.27 26.65
CA LYS A 276 -1.27 22.46 27.35
C LYS A 276 -0.68 23.49 26.38
N GLY A 277 -0.43 23.11 25.13
CA GLY A 277 0.23 23.92 24.12
C GLY A 277 1.69 24.25 24.47
N ASP A 278 2.37 23.35 25.18
CA ASP A 278 3.81 23.44 25.44
C ASP A 278 4.60 22.84 24.28
N VAL A 279 4.97 23.71 23.35
CA VAL A 279 5.74 23.34 22.14
C VAL A 279 7.11 22.76 22.51
N ALA A 280 7.75 23.25 23.58
CA ALA A 280 9.10 22.85 23.93
C ALA A 280 9.12 21.43 24.51
N ALA A 281 8.24 21.14 25.47
CA ALA A 281 8.12 19.81 26.04
C ALA A 281 7.60 18.77 25.02
N ALA A 282 6.62 19.14 24.18
CA ALA A 282 6.11 18.26 23.14
C ALA A 282 7.20 17.85 22.11
N LEU A 283 8.07 18.78 21.72
CA LEU A 283 9.20 18.47 20.82
C LEU A 283 10.31 17.66 21.51
N GLN A 284 10.58 17.92 22.79
CA GLN A 284 11.56 17.14 23.56
C GLN A 284 11.11 15.68 23.72
N GLU A 285 9.84 15.45 24.09
CA GLU A 285 9.27 14.12 24.23
C GLU A 285 9.20 13.38 22.87
N PHE A 286 8.80 14.06 21.79
CA PHE A 286 8.88 13.50 20.44
C PHE A 286 10.32 13.11 20.04
N THR A 287 11.31 13.94 20.38
CA THR A 287 12.72 13.63 20.12
C THR A 287 13.17 12.41 20.92
N ALA A 288 12.79 12.30 22.19
CA ALA A 288 13.11 11.16 23.05
C ALA A 288 12.43 9.83 22.63
N GLN A 289 11.30 9.91 21.91
CA GLN A 289 10.70 8.76 21.23
C GLN A 289 11.44 8.41 19.94
N TYR A 290 11.79 9.41 19.13
CA TYR A 290 12.53 9.21 17.88
C TYR A 290 13.94 8.64 18.10
N GLU A 291 14.67 9.11 19.13
CA GLU A 291 15.96 8.55 19.55
C GLU A 291 15.84 7.12 20.11
N ALA A 292 14.69 6.75 20.68
CA ALA A 292 14.38 5.37 21.06
C ALA A 292 13.99 4.47 19.86
N GLY A 293 13.91 5.03 18.65
CA GLY A 293 13.62 4.31 17.40
C GLY A 293 12.16 4.37 16.94
N ALA A 294 11.29 5.13 17.59
CA ALA A 294 9.88 5.26 17.21
C ALA A 294 9.72 5.90 15.82
N ASN A 295 8.78 5.38 15.01
CA ASN A 295 8.50 5.93 13.69
C ASN A 295 7.62 7.19 13.80
N PRO A 296 8.03 8.36 13.25
CA PRO A 296 7.27 9.61 13.32
C PRO A 296 5.81 9.51 12.86
N THR A 297 5.50 8.72 11.83
CA THR A 297 4.13 8.51 11.35
C THR A 297 3.30 7.73 12.35
N VAL A 298 3.89 6.72 13.00
CA VAL A 298 3.22 5.89 14.02
C VAL A 298 2.91 6.73 15.25
N VAL A 299 3.88 7.52 15.73
CA VAL A 299 3.68 8.46 16.86
C VAL A 299 2.52 9.44 16.61
N LEU A 300 2.41 10.02 15.40
CA LEU A 300 1.26 10.86 15.04
C LEU A 300 -0.07 10.08 14.96
N THR A 301 -0.02 8.79 14.61
CA THR A 301 -1.19 7.92 14.47
C THR A 301 -1.72 7.47 15.84
N ASP A 302 -0.85 7.00 16.74
CA ASP A 302 -1.24 6.70 18.13
C ASP A 302 -1.75 7.95 18.87
N LEU A 303 -1.16 9.13 18.60
CA LEU A 303 -1.65 10.41 19.15
C LEU A 303 -3.06 10.76 18.62
N ALA A 304 -3.37 10.39 17.37
CA ALA A 304 -4.72 10.53 16.81
C ALA A 304 -5.69 9.53 17.46
N ASP A 305 -5.32 8.25 17.55
CA ASP A 305 -6.15 7.21 18.17
C ASP A 305 -6.41 7.49 19.65
N PHE A 306 -5.46 8.04 20.39
CA PHE A 306 -5.67 8.51 21.76
C PHE A 306 -6.64 9.71 21.81
N THR A 307 -6.52 10.67 20.89
CA THR A 307 -7.48 11.78 20.75
C THR A 307 -8.91 11.26 20.49
N HIS A 308 -9.05 10.24 19.64
CA HIS A 308 -10.32 9.56 19.36
C HIS A 308 -10.84 8.79 20.58
N LEU A 309 -9.97 8.11 21.34
CA LEU A 309 -10.33 7.41 22.58
C LEU A 309 -10.89 8.38 23.63
N VAL A 310 -10.18 9.47 23.91
CA VAL A 310 -10.61 10.53 24.84
C VAL A 310 -11.95 11.14 24.39
N THR A 311 -12.12 11.35 23.07
CA THR A 311 -13.39 11.83 22.51
C THR A 311 -14.52 10.80 22.70
N ARG A 312 -14.27 9.50 22.52
CA ARG A 312 -15.26 8.43 22.78
C ARG A 312 -15.66 8.38 24.25
N MET A 313 -14.71 8.42 25.18
CA MET A 313 -14.99 8.43 26.63
C MET A 313 -15.91 9.58 27.03
N LYS A 314 -15.73 10.77 26.45
CA LYS A 314 -16.53 11.97 26.73
C LYS A 314 -18.02 11.86 26.29
N TYR A 315 -18.34 10.96 25.37
CA TYR A 315 -19.71 10.73 24.87
C TYR A 315 -20.31 9.37 25.25
N VAL A 316 -19.50 8.37 25.54
CA VAL A 316 -19.90 7.01 25.91
C VAL A 316 -19.14 6.61 27.17
N PRO A 317 -19.67 6.88 28.38
CA PRO A 317 -18.99 6.58 29.64
C PRO A 317 -18.64 5.10 29.80
N GLU A 318 -19.44 4.19 29.23
CA GLU A 318 -19.16 2.75 29.21
C GLU A 318 -17.85 2.39 28.50
N ALA A 319 -17.36 3.24 27.58
CA ALA A 319 -16.09 3.02 26.88
C ALA A 319 -14.85 3.09 27.80
N VAL A 320 -14.98 3.65 29.02
CA VAL A 320 -13.92 3.60 30.04
C VAL A 320 -13.73 2.17 30.58
N ASN A 321 -14.81 1.37 30.61
CA ASN A 321 -14.80 -0.02 31.07
C ASN A 321 -14.41 -1.02 29.97
N ASP A 322 -14.01 -0.54 28.80
CA ASP A 322 -13.51 -1.40 27.72
C ASP A 322 -12.26 -2.16 28.21
N GLN A 323 -12.31 -3.49 28.10
CA GLN A 323 -11.24 -4.40 28.55
C GLN A 323 -9.98 -4.28 27.69
N SER A 324 -10.07 -3.58 26.56
CA SER A 324 -8.95 -3.32 25.64
C SER A 324 -8.10 -2.11 26.02
N LEU A 325 -8.34 -1.43 27.14
CA LEU A 325 -7.58 -0.25 27.56
C LEU A 325 -6.55 -0.57 28.65
N SER A 326 -5.35 -0.01 28.51
CA SER A 326 -4.34 0.07 29.58
C SER A 326 -4.88 0.87 30.76
N GLU A 327 -4.43 0.57 31.98
CA GLU A 327 -4.78 1.34 33.18
C GLU A 327 -4.40 2.82 33.07
N ILE A 328 -3.31 3.13 32.37
CA ILE A 328 -2.86 4.50 32.08
C ILE A 328 -3.83 5.19 31.12
N GLU A 329 -4.22 4.52 30.02
CA GLU A 329 -5.19 5.03 29.04
C GLU A 329 -6.56 5.25 29.69
N ARG A 330 -7.03 4.31 30.51
CA ARG A 330 -8.29 4.40 31.26
C ARG A 330 -8.29 5.57 32.22
N THR A 331 -7.26 5.68 33.06
CA THR A 331 -7.21 6.68 34.15
C THR A 331 -6.94 8.09 33.63
N ARG A 332 -5.91 8.28 32.79
CA ARG A 332 -5.59 9.61 32.24
C ARG A 332 -6.57 10.01 31.15
N GLY A 333 -7.03 9.07 30.32
CA GLY A 333 -8.02 9.32 29.28
C GLY A 333 -9.35 9.85 29.85
N ALA A 334 -9.81 9.32 30.99
CA ALA A 334 -10.99 9.86 31.69
C ALA A 334 -10.77 11.31 32.15
N VAL A 335 -9.61 11.64 32.76
CA VAL A 335 -9.27 13.00 33.19
C VAL A 335 -9.23 13.98 32.01
N PHE A 336 -8.68 13.57 30.86
CA PHE A 336 -8.72 14.38 29.64
C PHE A 336 -10.13 14.47 29.03
N ALA A 337 -10.93 13.40 29.13
CA ALA A 337 -12.31 13.39 28.66
C ALA A 337 -13.19 14.34 29.47
N GLU A 338 -12.89 14.61 30.74
CA GLU A 338 -13.54 15.69 31.50
C GLU A 338 -12.96 17.06 31.14
N SER A 339 -11.65 17.25 31.32
CA SER A 339 -10.99 18.57 31.27
C SER A 339 -10.89 19.22 29.89
N VAL A 340 -10.76 18.45 28.80
CA VAL A 340 -10.50 19.00 27.46
C VAL A 340 -11.80 19.32 26.73
N ALA A 341 -11.88 20.51 26.13
CA ALA A 341 -13.04 20.93 25.34
C ALA A 341 -13.19 20.13 24.04
N VAL A 342 -14.43 19.79 23.65
CA VAL A 342 -14.73 19.07 22.40
C VAL A 342 -14.18 19.78 21.16
N THR A 343 -14.21 21.12 21.18
CA THR A 343 -13.66 21.99 20.12
C THR A 343 -12.15 21.89 19.98
N ALA A 344 -11.41 21.58 21.06
CA ALA A 344 -9.98 21.31 21.01
C ALA A 344 -9.71 19.88 20.51
N LEU A 345 -10.39 18.86 21.06
CA LEU A 345 -10.25 17.46 20.62
C LEU A 345 -10.52 17.29 19.11
N SER A 346 -11.62 17.88 18.63
CA SER A 346 -12.00 17.85 17.20
C SER A 346 -10.96 18.57 16.31
N ARG A 347 -10.37 19.67 16.80
CA ARG A 347 -9.33 20.41 16.08
C ARG A 347 -8.02 19.62 16.00
N ILE A 348 -7.57 19.04 17.13
CA ILE A 348 -6.39 18.17 17.22
C ILE A 348 -6.55 16.99 16.25
N TRP A 349 -7.67 16.27 16.31
CA TRP A 349 -8.00 15.17 15.41
C TRP A 349 -7.99 15.57 13.92
N GLN A 350 -8.65 16.68 13.54
CA GLN A 350 -8.65 17.16 12.16
C GLN A 350 -7.26 17.59 11.65
N MET A 351 -6.38 18.04 12.54
CA MET A 351 -5.01 18.44 12.20
C MET A 351 -4.09 17.21 12.09
N LEU A 352 -4.23 16.21 12.95
CA LEU A 352 -3.53 14.94 12.86
C LEU A 352 -3.90 14.17 11.58
N LEU A 353 -5.19 14.07 11.25
CA LEU A 353 -5.65 13.43 9.99
C LEU A 353 -5.12 14.10 8.71
N LYS A 354 -4.66 15.34 8.77
CA LYS A 354 -3.98 16.04 7.66
C LYS A 354 -2.46 15.94 7.75
N GLY A 355 -1.93 15.94 8.97
CA GLY A 355 -0.50 15.86 9.26
C GLY A 355 0.12 14.48 9.04
N ILE A 356 -0.64 13.39 9.24
CA ILE A 356 -0.15 12.02 9.04
C ILE A 356 0.26 11.81 7.56
N PRO A 357 -0.59 12.07 6.54
CA PRO A 357 -0.17 11.97 5.13
C PRO A 357 0.93 12.97 4.74
N GLU A 358 1.01 14.12 5.41
CA GLU A 358 2.07 15.12 5.21
C GLU A 358 3.44 14.61 5.72
N ALA A 359 3.44 13.84 6.81
CA ALA A 359 4.63 13.14 7.31
C ALA A 359 5.02 11.93 6.44
N GLU A 360 4.05 11.12 6.01
CA GLU A 360 4.26 9.96 5.13
C GLU A 360 4.84 10.32 3.76
N SER A 361 4.39 11.42 3.17
CA SER A 361 4.85 11.89 1.85
C SER A 361 6.10 12.79 1.91
N SER A 362 6.61 13.10 3.10
CA SER A 362 7.80 13.92 3.29
C SER A 362 9.10 13.15 3.06
N SER A 363 10.07 13.80 2.43
CA SER A 363 11.46 13.30 2.35
C SER A 363 12.20 13.34 3.71
N ARG A 364 11.61 13.97 4.73
CA ARG A 364 12.07 13.96 6.12
C ARG A 364 10.85 13.82 7.07
N PRO A 365 10.37 12.59 7.34
CA PRO A 365 9.16 12.37 8.16
C PRO A 365 9.25 12.95 9.57
N ALA A 366 10.41 12.90 10.23
CA ALA A 366 10.60 13.47 11.57
C ALA A 366 10.36 14.99 11.60
N GLY A 367 11.00 15.75 10.71
CA GLY A 367 10.80 17.21 10.61
C GLY A 367 9.40 17.61 10.16
N ALA A 368 8.71 16.75 9.40
CA ALA A 368 7.29 16.96 9.10
C ALA A 368 6.41 16.74 10.34
N ALA A 369 6.70 15.72 11.15
CA ALA A 369 6.00 15.47 12.42
C ALA A 369 6.25 16.56 13.47
N GLU A 370 7.47 17.07 13.60
CA GLU A 370 7.78 18.27 14.39
C GLU A 370 6.87 19.44 13.98
N MET A 371 6.73 19.70 12.67
CA MET A 371 5.84 20.74 12.14
C MET A 371 4.35 20.44 12.34
N VAL A 372 3.93 19.17 12.47
CA VAL A 372 2.57 18.81 12.91
C VAL A 372 2.38 19.16 14.39
N LEU A 373 3.30 18.76 15.27
CA LEU A 373 3.25 19.02 16.71
C LEU A 373 3.27 20.52 17.04
N ILE A 374 4.15 21.30 16.38
CA ILE A 374 4.19 22.77 16.49
C ILE A 374 2.83 23.39 16.12
N ARG A 375 2.23 22.95 15.00
CA ARG A 375 0.90 23.42 14.58
C ARG A 375 -0.17 23.06 15.60
N LEU A 376 -0.16 21.84 16.15
CA LEU A 376 -1.12 21.38 17.16
C LEU A 376 -1.03 22.18 18.47
N ALA A 377 0.18 22.36 19.02
CA ALA A 377 0.39 23.09 20.26
C ALA A 377 0.04 24.59 20.13
N HIS A 378 0.32 25.23 18.98
CA HIS A 378 -0.19 26.58 18.69
C HIS A 378 -1.73 26.60 18.50
N ALA A 379 -2.32 25.54 17.95
CA ALA A 379 -3.76 25.43 17.76
C ALA A 379 -4.55 25.23 19.06
N ALA A 380 -3.90 24.83 20.16
CA ALA A 380 -4.50 24.83 21.50
C ALA A 380 -4.71 26.25 22.06
N HIS A 381 -3.78 27.18 21.78
CA HIS A 381 -3.85 28.59 22.23
C HIS A 381 -4.69 29.49 21.31
N LEU A 382 -5.01 29.04 20.10
CA LEU A 382 -5.88 29.79 19.17
C LEU A 382 -7.35 29.72 19.64
N PRO A 383 -8.07 30.86 19.75
CA PRO A 383 -9.46 30.88 20.24
C PRO A 383 -10.42 30.07 19.35
N ALA A 384 -11.67 29.89 19.80
CA ALA A 384 -12.69 29.30 18.95
C ALA A 384 -12.89 30.16 17.67
N PRO A 385 -13.22 29.57 16.50
CA PRO A 385 -13.46 30.35 15.29
C PRO A 385 -14.60 31.37 15.46
N GLU A 386 -15.56 31.08 16.33
CA GLU A 386 -16.64 31.98 16.75
C GLU A 386 -16.12 33.18 17.57
N GLU A 387 -15.18 32.95 18.49
CA GLU A 387 -14.52 34.01 19.26
C GLU A 387 -13.56 34.83 18.40
N ALA A 388 -12.88 34.21 17.44
CA ALA A 388 -12.06 34.90 16.45
C ALA A 388 -12.92 35.78 15.54
N ALA A 389 -14.04 35.26 15.03
CA ALA A 389 -15.01 36.03 14.27
C ALA A 389 -15.63 37.16 15.10
N ARG A 390 -15.91 36.91 16.38
CA ARG A 390 -16.42 37.92 17.33
C ARG A 390 -15.41 39.04 17.59
N ARG A 391 -14.14 38.71 17.86
CA ARG A 391 -13.07 39.71 18.00
C ARG A 391 -12.85 40.50 16.72
N VAL A 392 -12.92 39.85 15.54
CA VAL A 392 -12.87 40.54 14.25
C VAL A 392 -14.07 41.47 14.05
N LEU A 393 -15.28 41.07 14.44
CA LEU A 393 -16.48 41.92 14.41
C LEU A 393 -16.38 43.11 15.38
N GLU A 394 -15.88 42.87 16.60
CA GLU A 394 -15.65 43.90 17.62
C GLU A 394 -14.57 44.91 17.18
N LEU A 395 -13.51 44.45 16.50
CA LEU A 395 -12.52 45.31 15.84
C LEU A 395 -13.08 46.02 14.59
N SER A 396 -13.98 45.39 13.83
CA SER A 396 -14.61 45.97 12.63
C SER A 396 -15.67 47.02 12.95
N GLY A 397 -16.28 46.95 14.13
CA GLY A 397 -17.19 48.00 14.65
C GLY A 397 -16.48 49.16 15.35
N GLY A 398 -15.14 49.23 15.25
CA GLY A 398 -14.27 50.02 16.14
C GLY A 398 -14.04 51.50 15.80
N GLU A 399 -14.57 52.04 14.70
CA GLU A 399 -14.42 53.46 14.34
C GLU A 399 -15.77 54.15 14.14
N GLY A 400 -16.26 54.85 15.18
CA GLY A 400 -17.64 55.35 15.20
C GLY A 400 -18.01 56.39 16.26
N GLY A 401 -17.07 57.24 16.69
CA GLY A 401 -17.34 58.38 17.58
C GLY A 401 -16.98 58.15 19.05
N GLY A 402 -16.15 59.04 19.60
CA GLY A 402 -15.66 58.95 20.98
C GLY A 402 -16.37 59.90 21.95
N ALA A 403 -16.53 59.45 23.19
CA ALA A 403 -16.84 60.32 24.33
C ALA A 403 -15.94 59.94 25.52
N ARG A 404 -15.09 60.87 25.97
CA ARG A 404 -14.36 60.73 27.24
C ARG A 404 -15.27 61.14 28.39
N SER A 405 -15.71 60.19 29.20
CA SER A 405 -16.43 60.46 30.45
C SER A 405 -15.52 60.17 31.64
N GLY A 406 -15.13 61.22 32.37
CA GLY A 406 -14.40 61.10 33.63
C GLY A 406 -15.32 60.68 34.80
N PRO A 407 -14.74 60.23 35.94
CA PRO A 407 -15.52 59.74 37.06
C PRO A 407 -16.15 60.87 37.88
N VAL A 408 -17.47 60.87 38.01
CA VAL A 408 -18.23 61.65 39.00
C VAL A 408 -19.34 60.76 39.57
N GLY A 409 -19.41 60.65 40.90
CA GLY A 409 -20.49 59.95 41.60
C GLY A 409 -21.66 60.89 41.92
N GLY A 410 -22.89 60.36 41.97
CA GLY A 410 -24.10 61.12 42.28
C GLY A 410 -25.26 60.21 42.68
N ASN A 411 -25.79 60.42 43.88
CA ASN A 411 -26.80 59.57 44.53
C ASN A 411 -28.24 59.83 44.02
N GLY A 412 -29.12 58.83 44.15
CA GLY A 412 -30.57 58.90 43.88
C GLY A 412 -30.98 58.49 42.45
N GLY A 413 -32.15 57.90 42.22
CA GLY A 413 -33.22 57.53 43.16
C GLY A 413 -34.61 57.73 42.54
N GLY A 414 -35.25 56.65 42.08
CA GLY A 414 -36.55 56.71 41.41
C GLY A 414 -37.11 55.32 41.12
N ALA A 415 -38.44 55.17 41.11
CA ALA A 415 -39.11 53.88 41.15
C ALA A 415 -39.75 53.44 39.82
N GLN A 416 -40.25 52.21 39.84
CA GLN A 416 -40.97 51.46 38.81
C GLN A 416 -41.99 52.26 37.99
N ALA A 417 -42.08 51.94 36.69
CA ALA A 417 -43.37 51.83 36.00
C ALA A 417 -43.27 50.83 34.84
N SER A 418 -44.22 49.88 34.78
CA SER A 418 -44.38 48.94 33.67
C SER A 418 -45.71 49.21 32.95
N ALA A 419 -45.71 49.27 31.62
CA ALA A 419 -46.92 49.40 30.83
C ALA A 419 -46.84 48.54 29.55
N SER A 420 -47.93 47.87 29.21
CA SER A 420 -48.07 47.03 28.01
C SER A 420 -49.06 47.66 27.02
N GLY A 421 -48.83 47.54 25.71
CA GLY A 421 -49.78 48.04 24.70
C GLY A 421 -49.44 47.66 23.26
N SER A 422 -50.36 46.95 22.61
CA SER A 422 -50.44 46.74 21.15
C SER A 422 -51.08 47.97 20.45
N ILE A 423 -51.29 48.09 19.12
CA ILE A 423 -51.68 47.13 18.07
C ILE A 423 -51.39 47.69 16.64
N SER A 424 -51.36 46.81 15.63
CA SER A 424 -51.75 47.04 14.20
C SER A 424 -50.87 47.91 13.28
N ALA A 425 -51.02 47.91 11.93
CA ALA A 425 -51.36 46.85 10.94
C ALA A 425 -51.32 47.41 9.48
N GLN A 426 -51.13 46.53 8.48
CA GLN A 426 -51.40 46.70 7.02
C GLN A 426 -50.58 47.75 6.21
N ALA A 427 -50.67 47.80 4.86
CA ALA A 427 -50.25 46.80 3.85
C ALA A 427 -50.63 47.22 2.39
N THR A 428 -49.65 47.32 1.48
CA THR A 428 -49.77 47.38 -0.01
C THR A 428 -48.39 47.13 -0.64
N GLN A 429 -48.17 46.62 -1.87
CA GLN A 429 -48.96 45.86 -2.86
C GLN A 429 -47.97 45.11 -3.82
N ALA A 430 -48.46 44.34 -4.80
CA ALA A 430 -47.65 43.57 -5.78
C ALA A 430 -48.36 43.52 -7.16
N MET A 431 -47.81 43.03 -8.29
CA MET A 431 -46.60 42.21 -8.59
C MET A 431 -45.95 42.75 -9.92
N PRO A 432 -45.51 42.03 -11.00
CA PRO A 432 -45.31 40.59 -11.29
C PRO A 432 -43.94 40.15 -11.89
N VAL A 433 -43.56 38.91 -11.55
CA VAL A 433 -42.98 37.81 -12.38
C VAL A 433 -42.19 38.12 -13.68
N GLN A 434 -40.93 37.64 -13.77
CA GLN A 434 -40.45 36.67 -14.79
C GLN A 434 -39.04 36.08 -14.51
N ARG A 435 -38.74 34.89 -15.08
CA ARG A 435 -37.38 34.28 -15.20
C ARG A 435 -36.93 34.40 -16.67
N PRO A 436 -35.62 34.46 -16.98
CA PRO A 436 -34.96 33.24 -17.49
C PRO A 436 -33.47 33.10 -17.07
N THR A 437 -32.65 32.49 -17.94
CA THR A 437 -31.39 31.77 -17.64
C THR A 437 -30.11 32.43 -18.15
N SER A 438 -28.96 31.87 -17.71
CA SER A 438 -27.68 31.72 -18.44
C SER A 438 -26.64 32.85 -18.46
N ASN A 439 -25.38 32.40 -18.44
CA ASN A 439 -24.10 32.96 -18.94
C ASN A 439 -23.87 34.49 -19.03
N GLY A 440 -22.78 34.94 -18.39
CA GLY A 440 -21.70 35.58 -19.16
C GLY A 440 -21.27 37.01 -18.83
N ALA A 441 -20.09 37.12 -18.19
CA ALA A 441 -19.05 38.16 -18.40
C ALA A 441 -19.30 39.65 -18.06
N THR A 442 -18.18 40.38 -17.92
CA THR A 442 -18.03 41.86 -17.91
C THR A 442 -18.66 42.63 -16.72
N MET A 443 -18.13 43.77 -16.26
CA MET A 443 -17.03 44.68 -16.70
C MET A 443 -16.22 45.19 -15.49
N LEU A 444 -14.97 45.65 -15.70
CA LEU A 444 -14.29 46.56 -14.76
C LEU A 444 -14.69 48.03 -15.03
N ARG A 445 -14.54 48.91 -14.04
CA ARG A 445 -14.28 50.35 -14.27
C ARG A 445 -13.34 50.91 -13.19
N ALA A 446 -12.56 51.93 -13.56
CA ALA A 446 -11.32 52.31 -12.87
C ALA A 446 -11.37 53.67 -12.12
N VAL A 447 -10.32 53.90 -11.34
CA VAL A 447 -9.93 55.17 -10.68
C VAL A 447 -8.46 55.46 -11.12
N PRO A 448 -8.01 56.73 -11.29
CA PRO A 448 -7.05 57.05 -12.34
C PRO A 448 -5.56 57.13 -11.93
N ASP A 449 -4.75 57.40 -12.95
CA ASP A 449 -3.29 57.39 -13.03
C ASP A 449 -2.57 58.50 -12.21
N ALA A 450 -1.34 58.21 -11.76
CA ALA A 450 -0.43 59.15 -11.12
C ALA A 450 1.03 58.68 -11.30
N ALA A 451 1.81 59.41 -12.11
CA ALA A 451 3.16 59.00 -12.51
C ALA A 451 4.22 59.16 -11.40
N PRO A 452 5.10 58.16 -11.15
CA PRO A 452 6.18 58.26 -10.18
C PRO A 452 7.41 59.00 -10.75
N GLN A 453 8.05 59.83 -9.92
CA GLN A 453 9.38 60.39 -10.20
C GLN A 453 10.50 59.43 -9.73
N PRO A 454 11.68 59.43 -10.37
CA PRO A 454 12.79 58.58 -9.97
C PRO A 454 13.53 59.13 -8.73
N VAL A 455 13.82 58.25 -7.77
CA VAL A 455 14.76 58.51 -6.67
C VAL A 455 15.84 57.43 -6.61
N THR A 456 17.05 57.84 -6.24
CA THR A 456 18.28 57.09 -6.49
C THR A 456 18.52 55.98 -5.47
N VAL A 457 18.71 54.74 -5.93
CA VAL A 457 19.16 53.63 -5.07
C VAL A 457 20.68 53.62 -5.01
N GLY A 458 21.24 53.64 -3.79
CA GLY A 458 22.68 53.66 -3.56
C GLY A 458 23.33 52.29 -3.65
N ARG A 459 24.40 52.20 -4.46
CA ARG A 459 25.59 51.34 -4.32
C ARG A 459 25.35 49.95 -3.69
N ILE A 460 25.07 48.96 -4.53
CA ILE A 460 25.38 47.55 -4.23
C ILE A 460 26.91 47.39 -4.35
N GLU A 461 27.53 46.67 -3.42
CA GLU A 461 28.98 46.38 -3.49
C GLU A 461 29.28 45.27 -4.51
N GLU A 462 30.29 45.50 -5.36
CA GLU A 462 30.74 44.54 -6.35
C GLU A 462 31.45 43.36 -5.67
N ARG A 463 30.86 42.17 -5.73
CA ARG A 463 31.55 40.91 -5.43
C ARG A 463 31.93 40.23 -6.75
N PRO A 464 33.13 39.64 -6.90
CA PRO A 464 33.75 39.52 -8.23
C PRO A 464 32.98 38.69 -9.25
N ALA A 465 33.02 39.14 -10.50
CA ALA A 465 32.55 38.36 -11.64
C ALA A 465 33.36 37.07 -11.77
N VAL A 466 32.71 35.94 -11.52
CA VAL A 466 33.27 34.62 -11.87
C VAL A 466 33.27 34.51 -13.40
N ALA A 467 34.37 34.00 -13.95
CA ALA A 467 34.54 33.74 -15.38
C ALA A 467 33.37 32.90 -15.96
N PRO A 468 33.09 32.97 -17.28
CA PRO A 468 32.04 32.16 -17.91
C PRO A 468 32.20 30.69 -17.52
N ALA A 469 31.20 30.17 -16.80
CA ALA A 469 31.29 28.87 -16.16
C ALA A 469 31.55 27.78 -17.19
N ALA A 470 32.63 27.02 -17.01
CA ALA A 470 32.91 25.85 -17.83
C ALA A 470 31.71 24.89 -17.75
N LYS A 471 31.30 24.32 -18.90
CA LYS A 471 30.24 23.31 -18.94
C LYS A 471 30.59 22.21 -17.93
N PRO A 472 29.70 21.87 -16.98
CA PRO A 472 30.06 20.98 -15.88
C PRO A 472 30.32 19.59 -16.44
N GLN A 473 31.57 19.12 -16.36
CA GLN A 473 31.98 17.85 -16.94
C GLN A 473 31.58 16.69 -16.01
N PRO A 474 30.77 15.72 -16.47
CA PRO A 474 30.32 14.63 -15.62
C PRO A 474 31.47 13.66 -15.34
N SER A 475 31.43 13.00 -14.17
CA SER A 475 32.40 11.97 -13.79
C SER A 475 32.42 10.75 -14.73
N VAL A 476 31.30 10.50 -15.43
CA VAL A 476 31.20 9.57 -16.56
C VAL A 476 30.56 10.33 -17.72
N PRO A 477 31.15 10.34 -18.94
CA PRO A 477 30.53 10.98 -20.10
C PRO A 477 29.24 10.24 -20.48
N VAL A 478 28.19 11.01 -20.79
CA VAL A 478 26.89 10.51 -21.26
C VAL A 478 26.48 11.35 -22.46
N ASN A 479 26.66 10.79 -23.65
CA ASN A 479 26.45 11.42 -24.95
C ASN A 479 25.35 10.73 -25.76
N SER A 480 24.92 9.51 -25.38
CA SER A 480 23.85 8.76 -26.06
C SER A 480 22.91 8.03 -25.09
N ILE A 481 21.74 7.58 -25.58
CA ILE A 481 20.83 6.70 -24.80
C ILE A 481 21.47 5.32 -24.56
N ALA A 482 22.40 4.87 -25.42
CA ALA A 482 23.13 3.62 -25.18
C ALA A 482 24.03 3.73 -23.94
N ASP A 483 24.68 4.88 -23.74
CA ASP A 483 25.52 5.17 -22.57
C ASP A 483 24.67 5.13 -21.28
N ILE A 484 23.45 5.67 -21.33
CA ILE A 484 22.47 5.61 -20.22
C ILE A 484 22.07 4.15 -19.94
N ALA A 485 21.81 3.36 -20.99
CA ALA A 485 21.45 1.94 -20.86
C ALA A 485 22.64 1.07 -20.38
N GLU A 486 23.88 1.47 -20.65
CA GLU A 486 25.09 0.85 -20.13
C GLU A 486 25.35 1.25 -18.67
N LEU A 487 25.13 2.51 -18.29
CA LEU A 487 25.14 2.94 -16.89
C LEU A 487 24.10 2.20 -16.05
N CYS A 488 22.89 1.98 -16.58
CA CYS A 488 21.89 1.14 -15.92
C CYS A 488 22.39 -0.30 -15.74
N ALA A 489 23.15 -0.85 -16.71
CA ALA A 489 23.74 -2.19 -16.58
C ALA A 489 24.86 -2.26 -15.54
N LYS A 490 25.79 -1.29 -15.54
CA LYS A 490 26.90 -1.20 -14.58
C LYS A 490 26.38 -1.10 -13.14
N ASN A 491 25.33 -0.32 -12.92
CA ASN A 491 24.66 -0.15 -11.64
C ASN A 491 23.58 -1.22 -11.34
N ARG A 492 23.52 -2.31 -12.13
CA ARG A 492 22.63 -3.47 -11.97
C ARG A 492 21.12 -3.16 -12.01
N ASP A 493 20.70 -1.98 -12.48
CA ASP A 493 19.29 -1.62 -12.63
C ASP A 493 18.70 -2.14 -13.96
N ILE A 494 18.35 -3.42 -13.95
CA ILE A 494 17.75 -4.13 -15.09
C ILE A 494 16.37 -3.55 -15.47
N LYS A 495 15.62 -3.03 -14.48
CA LYS A 495 14.30 -2.43 -14.70
C LYS A 495 14.43 -1.12 -15.46
N LEU A 496 15.26 -0.18 -14.98
CA LEU A 496 15.48 1.09 -15.64
C LEU A 496 16.15 0.90 -17.00
N LYS A 497 17.10 -0.05 -17.15
CA LYS A 497 17.69 -0.41 -18.46
C LYS A 497 16.62 -0.79 -19.49
N THR A 498 15.64 -1.60 -19.08
CA THR A 498 14.54 -2.03 -19.97
C THR A 498 13.65 -0.86 -20.36
N LEU A 499 13.29 0.01 -19.40
CA LEU A 499 12.47 1.19 -19.66
C LEU A 499 13.19 2.21 -20.56
N VAL A 500 14.47 2.47 -20.32
CA VAL A 500 15.31 3.37 -21.13
C VAL A 500 15.40 2.89 -22.59
N ARG A 501 15.66 1.60 -22.82
CA ARG A 501 15.80 1.05 -24.19
C ARG A 501 14.48 1.02 -24.97
N GLY A 502 13.35 0.85 -24.28
CA GLY A 502 12.03 0.66 -24.91
C GLY A 502 11.18 1.91 -25.08
N PHE A 503 11.36 2.95 -24.25
CA PHE A 503 10.40 4.07 -24.18
C PHE A 503 11.00 5.47 -24.37
N LEU A 504 12.33 5.65 -24.31
CA LEU A 504 12.98 6.95 -24.53
C LEU A 504 13.45 7.13 -25.97
N ARG A 505 13.13 8.31 -26.53
CA ARG A 505 13.58 8.81 -27.83
C ARG A 505 14.37 10.09 -27.64
N LEU A 506 15.60 10.14 -28.16
CA LEU A 506 16.50 11.28 -27.90
C LEU A 506 16.11 12.50 -28.74
N VAL A 507 15.99 13.68 -28.12
CA VAL A 507 15.80 14.94 -28.85
C VAL A 507 17.04 15.83 -28.72
N HIS A 508 17.59 15.97 -27.52
CA HIS A 508 18.83 16.72 -27.29
C HIS A 508 19.52 16.26 -26.00
N ILE A 509 20.87 16.22 -26.00
CA ILE A 509 21.68 15.91 -24.82
C ILE A 509 22.89 16.84 -24.69
N GLU A 510 23.04 17.42 -23.51
CA GLU A 510 24.23 18.14 -23.05
C GLU A 510 24.48 17.78 -21.58
N ALA A 511 25.71 17.97 -21.08
CA ALA A 511 26.03 17.67 -19.69
C ALA A 511 25.15 18.48 -18.71
N GLY A 512 24.25 17.77 -18.02
CA GLY A 512 23.25 18.36 -17.11
C GLY A 512 21.90 18.72 -17.73
N ARG A 513 21.67 18.48 -19.04
CA ARG A 513 20.36 18.66 -19.70
C ARG A 513 20.07 17.54 -20.70
N LEU A 514 18.96 16.85 -20.50
CA LEU A 514 18.48 15.76 -21.34
C LEU A 514 17.04 16.05 -21.76
N ASP A 515 16.84 16.46 -23.01
CA ASP A 515 15.50 16.64 -23.57
C ASP A 515 15.14 15.40 -24.40
N VAL A 516 14.05 14.75 -24.02
CA VAL A 516 13.64 13.45 -24.55
C VAL A 516 12.16 13.45 -24.90
N ASN A 517 11.84 12.75 -25.99
CA ASN A 517 10.47 12.33 -26.26
C ASN A 517 10.25 10.94 -25.66
N VAL A 518 9.00 10.64 -25.33
CA VAL A 518 8.61 9.42 -24.62
C VAL A 518 7.45 8.77 -25.37
N SER A 519 7.49 7.46 -25.55
CA SER A 519 6.40 6.71 -26.20
C SER A 519 5.14 6.66 -25.32
N ASP A 520 3.95 6.63 -25.93
CA ASP A 520 2.66 6.83 -25.26
C ASP A 520 2.35 5.79 -24.14
N ASP A 521 2.92 4.58 -24.22
CA ASP A 521 2.75 3.50 -23.23
C ASP A 521 3.69 3.60 -22.00
N ALA A 522 4.52 4.65 -21.88
CA ALA A 522 5.56 4.72 -20.86
C ALA A 522 5.04 5.09 -19.44
N PRO A 523 5.71 4.60 -18.37
CA PRO A 523 5.44 5.05 -17.00
C PRO A 523 5.69 6.56 -16.81
N LYS A 524 4.71 7.28 -16.24
CA LYS A 524 4.80 8.73 -15.98
C LYS A 524 5.92 9.13 -15.02
N THR A 525 6.48 8.19 -14.27
CA THR A 525 7.62 8.39 -13.35
C THR A 525 8.99 8.32 -14.04
N LEU A 526 9.08 7.76 -15.26
CA LEU A 526 10.34 7.43 -15.94
C LEU A 526 11.32 8.62 -16.05
N LEU A 527 10.83 9.82 -16.38
CA LEU A 527 11.69 11.01 -16.48
C LEU A 527 12.28 11.43 -15.12
N GLY A 528 11.52 11.25 -14.03
CA GLY A 528 11.99 11.51 -12.67
C GLY A 528 12.98 10.44 -12.19
N GLU A 529 12.70 9.17 -12.47
CA GLU A 529 13.60 8.04 -12.18
C GLU A 529 14.96 8.23 -12.88
N VAL A 530 14.95 8.60 -14.18
CA VAL A 530 16.17 8.92 -14.95
C VAL A 530 16.89 10.16 -14.39
N ALA A 531 16.19 11.24 -14.05
CA ALA A 531 16.82 12.44 -13.49
C ALA A 531 17.55 12.16 -12.16
N VAL A 532 16.92 11.37 -11.27
CA VAL A 532 17.51 10.97 -9.98
C VAL A 532 18.72 10.05 -10.20
N LYS A 533 18.61 9.04 -11.06
CA LYS A 533 19.71 8.09 -11.32
C LYS A 533 20.89 8.71 -12.07
N LEU A 534 20.66 9.58 -13.05
CA LEU A 534 21.75 10.32 -13.70
C LEU A 534 22.49 11.24 -12.72
N LYS A 535 21.78 11.84 -11.76
CA LYS A 535 22.41 12.63 -10.68
C LYS A 535 23.26 11.76 -9.74
N GLU A 536 22.75 10.59 -9.35
CA GLU A 536 23.47 9.62 -8.52
C GLU A 536 24.75 9.10 -9.21
N TRP A 537 24.70 8.84 -10.52
CA TRP A 537 25.80 8.18 -11.25
C TRP A 537 26.82 9.12 -11.90
N THR A 538 26.44 10.35 -12.25
CA THR A 538 27.36 11.31 -12.90
C THR A 538 27.88 12.40 -11.95
N GLY A 539 27.25 12.57 -10.78
CA GLY A 539 27.55 13.61 -9.79
C GLY A 539 26.98 15.00 -10.11
N ILE A 540 26.30 15.18 -11.26
CA ILE A 540 25.75 16.47 -11.72
C ILE A 540 24.23 16.44 -11.65
N HIS A 541 23.59 17.57 -11.34
CA HIS A 541 22.14 17.68 -11.45
C HIS A 541 21.68 17.71 -12.92
N TRP A 542 21.00 16.67 -13.38
CA TRP A 542 20.40 16.64 -14.72
C TRP A 542 18.98 17.23 -14.71
N ILE A 543 18.72 18.16 -15.62
CA ILE A 543 17.38 18.61 -15.97
C ILE A 543 16.89 17.69 -17.10
N VAL A 544 15.88 16.87 -16.82
CA VAL A 544 15.28 15.95 -17.80
C VAL A 544 13.93 16.51 -18.23
N SER A 545 13.82 16.91 -19.50
CA SER A 545 12.62 17.58 -20.04
C SER A 545 11.88 16.69 -21.04
N TYR A 546 10.54 16.74 -21.01
CA TYR A 546 9.72 16.16 -22.06
C TYR A 546 9.61 17.08 -23.28
N SER A 547 10.08 16.63 -24.45
CA SER A 547 9.84 17.31 -25.73
C SER A 547 8.71 16.65 -26.53
N ARG A 548 7.99 17.48 -27.29
CA ARG A 548 6.94 17.05 -28.25
C ARG A 548 7.48 16.74 -29.65
N GLU A 549 8.77 17.00 -29.89
CA GLU A 549 9.42 16.70 -31.15
C GLU A 549 9.64 15.19 -31.29
N ARG A 550 9.59 14.67 -32.53
CA ARG A 550 9.93 13.26 -32.78
C ARG A 550 11.44 13.09 -32.70
N GLY A 551 11.91 12.68 -31.53
CA GLY A 551 13.29 12.27 -31.31
C GLY A 551 13.69 11.01 -32.10
N GLU A 552 14.95 10.63 -31.96
CA GLU A 552 15.53 9.40 -32.50
C GLU A 552 14.70 8.17 -32.13
N PRO A 553 14.63 7.12 -32.99
CA PRO A 553 13.95 5.88 -32.65
C PRO A 553 14.53 5.26 -31.37
N THR A 554 13.69 4.56 -30.61
CA THR A 554 14.14 3.86 -29.40
C THR A 554 15.19 2.81 -29.76
N LEU A 555 16.03 2.42 -28.80
CA LEU A 555 17.08 1.42 -29.06
C LEU A 555 16.49 0.08 -29.54
N ILE A 556 15.29 -0.30 -29.07
CA ILE A 556 14.59 -1.50 -29.55
C ILE A 556 14.10 -1.32 -31.00
N GLU A 557 13.52 -0.16 -31.36
CA GLU A 557 13.11 0.14 -32.74
C GLU A 557 14.32 0.15 -33.71
N ALA A 558 15.48 0.65 -33.26
CA ALA A 558 16.71 0.68 -34.03
C ALA A 558 17.33 -0.73 -34.20
N GLU A 559 17.39 -1.52 -33.13
CA GLU A 559 17.89 -2.91 -33.16
C GLU A 559 17.01 -3.80 -34.05
N GLN A 560 15.68 -3.64 -34.00
CA GLN A 560 14.74 -4.34 -34.87
C GLN A 560 14.94 -3.97 -36.34
N ARG A 561 14.98 -2.67 -36.68
CA ARG A 561 15.23 -2.23 -38.06
C ARG A 561 16.56 -2.74 -38.60
N ALA A 562 17.62 -2.71 -37.79
CA ALA A 562 18.93 -3.24 -38.19
C ALA A 562 18.90 -4.76 -38.42
N GLN A 563 18.12 -5.52 -37.64
CA GLN A 563 17.96 -6.96 -37.87
C GLN A 563 17.09 -7.27 -39.10
N GLU A 564 16.02 -6.50 -39.34
CA GLU A 564 15.21 -6.60 -40.56
C GLU A 564 16.03 -6.28 -41.82
N GLN A 565 16.92 -5.28 -41.75
CA GLN A 565 17.87 -4.98 -42.82
C GLN A 565 18.80 -6.18 -43.06
N ARG A 566 19.52 -6.67 -42.05
CA ARG A 566 20.38 -7.87 -42.17
C ARG A 566 19.64 -9.09 -42.75
N VAL A 567 18.39 -9.32 -42.36
CA VAL A 567 17.57 -10.43 -42.88
C VAL A 567 17.12 -10.20 -44.32
N ASN A 568 16.88 -8.95 -44.75
CA ASN A 568 16.56 -8.63 -46.14
C ASN A 568 17.80 -8.62 -47.04
N ASP A 569 18.96 -8.20 -46.54
CA ASP A 569 20.25 -8.26 -47.23
C ASP A 569 20.64 -9.74 -47.44
N ALA A 570 20.55 -10.56 -46.38
CA ALA A 570 20.76 -12.01 -46.44
C ALA A 570 19.70 -12.76 -47.29
N ARG A 571 18.57 -12.14 -47.67
CA ARG A 571 17.62 -12.70 -48.66
C ARG A 571 17.94 -12.30 -50.10
N GLN A 572 18.72 -11.23 -50.29
CA GLN A 572 19.17 -10.75 -51.60
C GLN A 572 20.51 -11.36 -52.00
N ASP A 573 21.24 -11.97 -51.06
CA ASP A 573 22.39 -12.83 -51.33
C ASP A 573 22.02 -13.95 -52.34
N PRO A 574 22.80 -14.15 -53.42
CA PRO A 574 22.47 -15.11 -54.48
C PRO A 574 22.33 -16.56 -54.01
N ASP A 575 23.17 -17.01 -53.08
CA ASP A 575 23.19 -18.40 -52.62
C ASP A 575 22.03 -18.66 -51.66
N VAL A 576 21.74 -17.72 -50.75
CA VAL A 576 20.57 -17.83 -49.87
C VAL A 576 19.27 -17.74 -50.65
N ALA A 577 19.18 -16.86 -51.66
CA ALA A 577 18.04 -16.78 -52.55
C ALA A 577 17.81 -18.10 -53.32
N ALA A 578 18.88 -18.72 -53.82
CA ALA A 578 18.80 -20.03 -54.48
C ALA A 578 18.33 -21.15 -53.53
N ILE A 579 18.80 -21.16 -52.28
CA ILE A 579 18.36 -22.12 -51.25
C ILE A 579 16.88 -21.93 -50.92
N LEU A 580 16.43 -20.70 -50.69
CA LEU A 580 15.02 -20.38 -50.39
C LEU A 580 14.08 -20.75 -51.56
N ALA A 581 14.52 -20.53 -52.81
CA ALA A 581 13.78 -20.94 -54.00
C ALA A 581 13.74 -22.47 -54.18
N ARG A 582 14.76 -23.20 -53.71
CA ARG A 582 14.85 -24.67 -53.82
C ARG A 582 14.06 -25.41 -52.74
N PHE A 583 13.86 -24.79 -51.57
CA PHE A 583 13.19 -25.40 -50.41
C PHE A 583 12.02 -24.54 -49.89
N PRO A 584 10.83 -24.61 -50.52
CA PRO A 584 9.66 -23.83 -50.13
C PRO A 584 9.18 -24.25 -48.72
N GLY A 585 9.57 -23.47 -47.71
CA GLY A 585 9.37 -23.76 -46.29
C GLY A 585 10.57 -23.41 -45.41
N ALA A 586 11.77 -23.24 -46.01
CA ALA A 586 12.96 -22.75 -45.32
C ALA A 586 12.75 -21.32 -44.79
N LYS A 587 13.37 -21.01 -43.64
CA LYS A 587 13.33 -19.70 -42.98
C LYS A 587 14.72 -19.33 -42.48
N ILE A 588 15.13 -18.09 -42.69
CA ILE A 588 16.30 -17.51 -42.00
C ILE A 588 15.90 -17.30 -40.53
N THR A 589 16.64 -17.92 -39.60
CA THR A 589 16.39 -17.85 -38.15
C THR A 589 17.27 -16.83 -37.44
N ASP A 590 18.50 -16.65 -37.91
CA ASP A 590 19.49 -15.72 -37.38
C ASP A 590 20.44 -15.30 -38.53
N VAL A 591 21.04 -14.11 -38.44
CA VAL A 591 22.01 -13.58 -39.41
C VAL A 591 23.17 -12.96 -38.64
N ARG A 592 24.32 -13.63 -38.67
CA ARG A 592 25.53 -13.20 -37.98
C ARG A 592 26.57 -12.75 -38.99
N ILE A 593 27.03 -11.51 -38.86
CA ILE A 593 28.24 -11.05 -39.53
C ILE A 593 29.40 -11.80 -38.85
N ARG A 594 30.12 -12.62 -39.60
CA ARG A 594 31.40 -13.15 -39.14
C ARG A 594 32.38 -11.98 -39.11
N ALA A 595 32.85 -11.60 -37.92
CA ALA A 595 33.99 -10.70 -37.83
C ALA A 595 35.17 -11.32 -38.58
N VAL A 596 35.70 -10.58 -39.56
CA VAL A 596 37.01 -10.89 -40.11
C VAL A 596 38.01 -10.37 -39.08
N GLU A 597 38.85 -11.25 -38.58
CA GLU A 597 40.00 -10.84 -37.77
C GLU A 597 40.97 -10.14 -38.73
N GLU A 598 41.06 -8.82 -38.63
CA GLU A 598 42.09 -8.06 -39.35
C GLU A 598 43.45 -8.43 -38.73
N GLU A 599 44.26 -9.19 -39.49
CA GLU A 599 45.66 -9.48 -39.15
C GLU A 599 46.50 -8.19 -39.25
N ALA A 600 46.35 -7.32 -38.25
CA ALA A 600 47.18 -6.14 -38.07
C ALA A 600 48.58 -6.57 -37.60
N GLU A 601 49.53 -6.62 -38.54
CA GLU A 601 50.95 -6.90 -38.26
C GLU A 601 51.51 -5.98 -37.18
N SER A 602 51.62 -6.48 -35.96
CA SER A 602 52.34 -5.82 -34.86
C SER A 602 53.73 -6.44 -34.74
N VAL A 603 54.69 -5.81 -35.40
CA VAL A 603 56.10 -6.24 -35.43
C VAL A 603 56.67 -6.21 -34.01
N ALA A 604 56.84 -7.38 -33.40
CA ALA A 604 57.47 -7.52 -32.10
C ALA A 604 58.97 -7.17 -32.17
N PRO A 605 59.49 -6.31 -31.28
CA PRO A 605 60.92 -6.07 -31.20
C PRO A 605 61.64 -7.31 -30.65
N ALA A 606 62.74 -7.71 -31.29
CA ALA A 606 63.46 -8.92 -30.94
C ALA A 606 64.02 -8.88 -29.51
N THR A 607 63.77 -9.94 -28.75
CA THR A 607 64.54 -10.31 -27.56
C THR A 607 65.23 -11.64 -27.83
N ALA A 608 66.51 -11.74 -27.47
CA ALA A 608 67.36 -12.87 -27.85
C ALA A 608 67.27 -14.04 -26.86
N GLU A 609 67.53 -15.24 -27.35
CA GLU A 609 67.69 -16.43 -26.52
C GLU A 609 68.86 -16.30 -25.54
N SER A 610 68.68 -16.81 -24.33
CA SER A 610 69.78 -17.31 -23.49
C SER A 610 69.25 -18.50 -22.66
N ALA A 611 70.16 -19.41 -22.28
CA ALA A 611 69.83 -20.76 -21.82
C ALA A 611 69.73 -20.89 -20.28
N ASP A 612 69.31 -22.09 -19.85
CA ASP A 612 69.03 -22.53 -18.46
C ASP A 612 67.83 -21.81 -17.80
N GLY A 613 67.02 -22.42 -16.92
CA GLY A 613 66.95 -23.80 -16.42
C GLY A 613 65.83 -23.94 -15.36
N ASP A 614 65.40 -25.17 -15.05
CA ASP A 614 64.44 -25.59 -13.99
C ASP A 614 62.98 -25.00 -14.04
N ILE A 615 61.88 -25.77 -14.08
CA ILE A 615 61.34 -26.85 -13.20
C ILE A 615 60.58 -26.33 -11.96
N VAL A 616 59.29 -25.95 -12.16
CA VAL A 616 58.06 -26.13 -11.30
C VAL A 616 58.07 -25.80 -9.78
N PRO A 617 56.93 -25.90 -9.02
CA PRO A 617 55.53 -25.48 -9.26
C PRO A 617 54.93 -24.67 -8.06
N GLY A 618 53.63 -24.34 -8.11
CA GLY A 618 52.80 -24.03 -6.91
C GLY A 618 52.87 -22.58 -6.41
N ASP A 619 51.92 -22.08 -5.61
CA ASP A 619 50.78 -22.74 -4.93
C ASP A 619 49.55 -21.80 -4.84
N ASP A 620 48.47 -22.28 -4.22
CA ASP A 620 47.20 -21.56 -3.95
C ASP A 620 47.31 -20.40 -2.92
N ILE A 621 46.15 -19.80 -2.57
CA ILE A 621 45.87 -18.82 -1.49
C ILE A 621 46.09 -17.36 -1.95
N GLU A 622 45.16 -16.41 -1.76
CA GLU A 622 43.97 -16.33 -0.87
C GLU A 622 42.68 -15.87 -1.59
#